data_AF-S6W6E9-F1
#
_entry.id   AF-S6W6E9-F1
#
_cell.length_a   1.000
_cell.length_b   1.000
_cell.length_c   1.000
_cell.angle_alpha   90.00
_cell.angle_beta   90.00
_cell.angle_gamma   90.00
#
_symmetry.space_group_name_H-M   'P 1'
#
loop_
_entity.id
_entity.type
_entity.pdbx_description
1 polymer ?
#
loop_
_entity_poly.entity_id
_entity_poly.type
_entity_poly.pdbx_seq_one_letter_code
_entity_poly.pdbx_strand_id
1 'polypeptide(L)'
;MNNLNLSESRQNESSPDVIYGSIQPELLREEVLADLLEASAHRDPAQVALIFGERRISYGELDRQADQVASALIEAGVRPGQIVGLWLPRGIELLIMQAGIAKTGAAWL
;
A
#
# COMPACT_ATOMS: atom_id res chain seq x y z
N MET A 1 19.76 -38.02 -19.15
CA MET A 1 20.60 -36.98 -18.54
C MET A 1 20.90 -35.95 -19.61
N ASN A 2 20.29 -34.77 -19.53
CA ASN A 2 20.79 -33.57 -20.19
C ASN A 2 20.18 -32.37 -19.45
N ASN A 3 20.98 -31.81 -18.54
CA ASN A 3 20.67 -30.59 -17.82
C ASN A 3 20.77 -29.43 -18.82
N LEU A 4 19.62 -28.95 -19.29
CA LEU A 4 19.55 -27.63 -19.91
C LEU A 4 19.67 -26.61 -18.78
N ASN A 5 20.85 -25.99 -18.69
CA ASN A 5 21.14 -24.82 -17.88
C ASN A 5 20.19 -23.68 -18.30
N LEU A 6 19.05 -23.56 -17.62
CA LEU A 6 18.11 -22.43 -17.78
C LEU A 6 18.58 -21.15 -17.05
N SER A 7 19.76 -21.17 -16.43
CA SER A 7 20.31 -20.07 -15.63
C SER A 7 21.18 -19.07 -16.41
N GLU A 8 21.56 -19.34 -17.65
CA GLU A 8 22.49 -18.45 -18.40
C GLU A 8 21.80 -17.56 -19.45
N SER A 9 20.52 -17.77 -19.77
CA SER A 9 19.87 -17.11 -20.92
C SER A 9 19.11 -15.81 -20.64
N ARG A 10 19.22 -15.20 -19.44
CA ARG A 10 18.50 -13.94 -19.12
C ARG A 10 19.38 -12.70 -18.92
N GLN A 11 20.67 -12.75 -19.26
CA GLN A 11 21.60 -11.66 -18.99
C GLN A 11 21.74 -10.61 -20.12
N ASN A 12 21.08 -10.73 -21.27
CA ASN A 12 21.45 -9.84 -22.40
C ASN A 12 20.32 -9.47 -23.38
N GLU A 13 19.31 -8.74 -22.92
CA GLU A 13 18.50 -7.85 -23.77
C GLU A 13 18.18 -6.55 -23.01
N SER A 14 19.22 -5.80 -22.64
CA SER A 14 19.03 -4.43 -22.17
C SER A 14 18.71 -3.56 -23.39
N SER A 15 17.44 -3.23 -23.60
CA SER A 15 17.03 -2.31 -24.66
C SER A 15 17.68 -0.93 -24.43
N PRO A 16 18.30 -0.31 -25.46
CA PRO A 16 18.99 0.98 -25.31
C PRO A 16 18.03 2.12 -24.90
N ASP A 17 16.73 1.95 -25.11
CA ASP A 17 15.69 2.93 -24.76
C ASP A 17 15.15 2.77 -23.33
N VAL A 18 15.60 1.76 -22.59
CA VAL A 18 15.10 1.46 -21.24
C VAL A 18 16.19 1.69 -20.20
N ILE A 19 15.93 2.64 -19.29
CA ILE A 19 16.78 2.87 -18.13
C ILE A 19 16.33 1.89 -17.03
N TYR A 20 17.14 0.86 -16.80
CA TYR A 20 17.00 0.00 -15.64
C TYR A 20 17.70 0.64 -14.44
N GLY A 21 16.97 0.80 -13.34
CA GLY A 21 17.59 1.08 -12.05
C GLY A 21 18.40 -0.13 -11.55
N SER A 22 19.25 0.09 -10.55
CA SER A 22 19.92 -1.02 -9.86
C SER A 22 18.88 -1.99 -9.31
N ILE A 23 19.10 -3.30 -9.47
CA ILE A 23 18.27 -4.30 -8.82
C ILE A 23 18.59 -4.24 -7.32
N GLN A 24 17.59 -3.95 -6.51
CA GLN A 24 17.68 -3.81 -5.06
C GLN A 24 16.75 -4.83 -4.37
N PRO A 25 17.15 -6.11 -4.24
CA PRO A 25 16.32 -7.14 -3.63
C PRO A 25 15.92 -6.83 -2.20
N GLU A 26 16.72 -6.04 -1.49
CA GLU A 26 16.45 -5.57 -0.13
C GLU A 26 15.22 -4.65 -0.01
N LEU A 27 14.71 -4.14 -1.13
CA LEU A 27 13.47 -3.36 -1.17
C LEU A 27 12.22 -4.22 -1.36
N LEU A 28 12.37 -5.50 -1.68
CA LEU A 28 11.25 -6.44 -1.75
C LEU A 28 10.76 -6.68 -0.32
N ARG A 29 9.48 -6.37 -0.08
CA ARG A 29 8.81 -6.54 1.20
C ARG A 29 7.75 -7.62 1.08
N GLU A 30 7.59 -8.39 2.15
CA GLU A 30 6.48 -9.35 2.28
C GLU A 30 5.23 -8.66 2.85
N GLU A 31 5.44 -7.53 3.55
CA GLU A 31 4.39 -6.73 4.15
C GLU A 31 3.59 -5.94 3.10
N VAL A 32 2.27 -5.89 3.30
CA VAL A 32 1.39 -5.02 2.50
C VAL A 32 1.30 -3.63 3.12
N LEU A 33 0.71 -2.69 2.38
CA LEU A 33 0.53 -1.31 2.85
C LEU A 33 -0.18 -1.24 4.22
N ALA A 34 -1.18 -2.10 4.45
CA ALA A 34 -1.91 -2.15 5.71
C ALA A 34 -0.97 -2.48 6.89
N ASP A 35 -0.12 -3.51 6.74
CA ASP A 35 0.86 -3.91 7.77
C ASP A 35 1.81 -2.76 8.12
N LEU A 36 2.28 -2.02 7.12
CA LEU A 36 3.20 -0.89 7.32
C LEU A 36 2.54 0.28 8.06
N LEU A 37 1.25 0.52 7.81
CA LEU A 37 0.47 1.56 8.50
C LEU A 37 0.22 1.17 9.96
N GLU A 38 -0.20 -0.07 10.21
CA GLU A 38 -0.44 -0.62 11.56
C GLU A 38 0.84 -0.63 12.38
N ALA A 39 1.96 -1.09 11.80
CA ALA A 39 3.25 -1.09 12.47
C ALA A 39 3.72 0.33 12.82
N SER A 40 3.37 1.32 12.00
CA SER A 40 3.69 2.73 12.28
C SER A 40 2.82 3.31 13.38
N ALA A 41 1.51 3.01 13.38
CA ALA A 41 0.57 3.41 14.42
C ALA A 41 0.90 2.79 15.79
N HIS A 42 1.32 1.52 15.82
CA HIS A 42 1.76 0.87 17.06
C HIS A 42 3.07 1.43 17.59
N ARG A 43 4.03 1.75 16.71
CA ARG A 43 5.36 2.21 17.10
C ARG A 43 5.34 3.64 17.67
N ASP A 44 4.63 4.55 17.03
CA ASP A 44 4.47 5.93 17.50
C ASP A 44 3.08 6.47 17.14
N PRO A 45 2.06 6.20 17.97
CA PRO A 45 0.69 6.59 17.67
C PRO A 45 0.47 8.12 17.68
N ALA A 46 1.35 8.88 18.35
CA ALA A 46 1.22 10.33 18.48
C ALA A 46 1.93 11.08 17.34
N GLN A 47 2.83 10.43 16.61
CA GLN A 47 3.50 11.02 15.45
C GLN A 47 2.48 11.44 14.38
N VAL A 48 2.63 12.67 13.87
CA VAL A 48 1.80 13.19 12.78
C VAL A 48 2.02 12.36 11.51
N ALA A 49 0.93 11.80 10.97
CA ALA A 49 0.93 11.05 9.73
C ALA A 49 0.58 11.92 8.53
N LEU A 50 -0.48 12.73 8.64
CA LEU A 50 -0.99 13.54 7.55
C LEU A 50 -1.16 15.00 7.98
N ILE A 51 -0.88 15.92 7.05
CA ILE A 51 -1.10 17.36 7.19
C ILE A 51 -1.81 17.84 5.94
N PHE A 52 -2.93 18.55 6.11
CA PHE A 52 -3.65 19.20 5.01
C PHE A 52 -4.19 20.55 5.45
N GLY A 53 -3.55 21.63 4.97
CA GLY A 53 -3.74 22.97 5.53
C GLY A 53 -3.37 22.99 7.02
N GLU A 54 -4.27 23.51 7.85
CA GLU A 54 -4.08 23.57 9.31
C GLU A 54 -4.42 22.25 10.02
N ARG A 55 -5.07 21.32 9.32
CA ARG A 55 -5.46 20.03 9.92
C ARG A 55 -4.27 19.08 9.93
N ARG A 56 -4.13 18.38 11.04
CA ARG A 56 -3.13 17.34 11.27
C ARG A 56 -3.82 16.15 11.90
N ILE A 57 -3.45 14.94 11.48
CA ILE A 57 -3.84 13.71 12.19
C ILE A 57 -2.62 12.83 12.44
N SER A 58 -2.61 12.15 13.58
CA SER A 58 -1.55 11.22 13.96
C SER A 58 -1.68 9.86 13.26
N TYR A 59 -0.62 9.04 13.33
CA TYR A 59 -0.68 7.66 12.87
C TYR A 59 -1.74 6.84 13.61
N GLY A 60 -1.89 7.03 14.92
CA GLY A 60 -2.95 6.36 15.69
C GLY A 60 -4.36 6.80 15.29
N GLU A 61 -4.55 8.08 14.95
CA GLU A 61 -5.84 8.58 14.45
C GLU A 61 -6.15 8.11 13.04
N LEU A 62 -5.14 8.04 12.16
CA LEU A 62 -5.27 7.51 10.81
C LEU A 62 -5.67 6.04 10.85
N ASP A 63 -4.96 5.22 11.62
CA ASP A 63 -5.19 3.79 11.74
C ASP A 63 -6.59 3.48 12.27
N ARG A 64 -6.98 4.11 13.39
CA ARG A 64 -8.32 3.94 13.96
C ARG A 64 -9.45 4.32 12.99
N GLN A 65 -9.27 5.37 12.19
CA GLN A 65 -10.26 5.78 11.20
C GLN A 65 -10.28 4.85 9.99
N ALA A 66 -9.11 4.39 9.55
CA ALA A 66 -8.98 3.40 8.49
C ALA A 66 -9.64 2.06 8.88
N ASP A 67 -9.50 1.61 10.13
CA ASP A 67 -10.17 0.41 10.65
C ASP A 67 -11.69 0.52 10.60
N GLN A 68 -12.25 1.69 10.93
CA GLN A 68 -13.69 1.93 10.81
C GLN A 68 -14.17 1.85 9.36
N VAL A 69 -13.40 2.43 8.42
CA VAL A 69 -13.69 2.33 6.98
C VAL A 69 -13.61 0.88 6.52
N ALA A 70 -12.55 0.16 6.90
CA ALA A 70 -12.36 -1.24 6.55
C ALA A 70 -13.51 -2.12 7.04
N SER A 71 -13.91 -1.98 8.31
CA SER A 71 -15.04 -2.72 8.89
C SER A 71 -16.33 -2.46 8.11
N ALA A 72 -16.64 -1.18 7.83
CA ALA A 72 -17.84 -0.81 7.10
C ALA A 72 -17.86 -1.37 5.67
N LEU A 73 -16.72 -1.36 4.98
CA LEU A 73 -16.60 -1.94 3.64
C LEU A 73 -16.73 -3.46 3.64
N ILE A 74 -16.12 -4.14 4.61
CA ILE A 74 -16.23 -5.61 4.77
C ILE A 74 -17.68 -6.02 5.04
N GLU A 75 -18.38 -5.28 5.91
CA GLU A 75 -19.80 -5.44 6.20
C GLU A 75 -20.67 -5.21 4.96
N ALA A 76 -20.31 -4.21 4.13
CA ALA A 76 -20.96 -3.94 2.85
C ALA A 76 -20.64 -4.98 1.74
N GLY A 77 -19.78 -5.97 2.02
CA GLY A 77 -19.51 -7.08 1.11
C GLY A 77 -18.19 -6.98 0.36
N VAL A 78 -17.34 -5.98 0.63
CA VAL A 78 -16.01 -5.88 0.00
C VAL A 78 -15.13 -7.06 0.41
N ARG A 79 -14.39 -7.61 -0.54
CA ARG A 79 -13.48 -8.76 -0.38
C ARG A 79 -12.10 -8.45 -0.96
N PRO A 80 -11.05 -9.15 -0.50
CA PRO A 80 -9.72 -9.02 -1.09
C PRO A 80 -9.72 -9.22 -2.61
N GLY A 81 -8.91 -8.42 -3.32
CA GLY A 81 -8.81 -8.45 -4.78
C GLY A 81 -9.93 -7.71 -5.54
N GLN A 82 -10.94 -7.19 -4.85
CA GLN A 82 -11.93 -6.30 -5.46
C GLN A 82 -11.40 -4.87 -5.60
N ILE A 83 -12.10 -4.06 -6.41
CA ILE A 83 -11.80 -2.64 -6.61
C ILE A 83 -12.95 -1.81 -6.02
N VAL A 84 -12.60 -0.85 -5.17
CA VAL A 84 -13.52 0.14 -4.60
C VAL A 84 -13.29 1.48 -5.29
N GLY A 85 -14.33 2.01 -5.95
CA GLY A 85 -14.25 3.33 -6.58
C GLY A 85 -14.12 4.45 -5.55
N LEU A 86 -13.20 5.39 -5.77
CA LEU A 86 -12.89 6.46 -4.83
C LEU A 86 -13.07 7.84 -5.48
N TRP A 87 -14.15 8.54 -5.12
CA TRP A 87 -14.43 9.90 -5.60
C TRP A 87 -14.49 10.89 -4.44
N LEU A 88 -13.33 11.50 -4.12
CA LEU A 88 -13.20 12.47 -3.04
C LEU A 88 -12.23 13.59 -3.44
N PRO A 89 -12.43 14.82 -2.95
CA PRO A 89 -11.42 15.87 -3.11
C PRO A 89 -10.12 15.48 -2.41
N ARG A 90 -9.00 16.07 -2.84
CA ARG A 90 -7.71 15.91 -2.14
C ARG A 90 -7.84 16.44 -0.71
N GLY A 91 -7.52 15.61 0.27
CA GLY A 91 -7.61 15.93 1.69
C GLY A 91 -7.28 14.72 2.56
N ILE A 92 -7.35 14.89 3.88
CA ILE A 92 -7.06 13.83 4.86
C ILE A 92 -8.00 12.63 4.67
N GLU A 93 -9.28 12.91 4.38
CA GLU A 93 -10.33 11.91 4.19
C GLU A 93 -10.02 10.96 3.02
N LEU A 94 -9.44 11.49 1.94
CA LEU A 94 -9.02 10.68 0.79
C LEU A 94 -8.02 9.59 1.21
N LEU A 95 -7.03 9.97 2.02
CA LEU A 95 -5.97 9.07 2.47
C LEU A 95 -6.48 8.08 3.53
N ILE A 96 -7.39 8.52 4.41
CA ILE A 96 -8.09 7.62 5.35
C ILE A 96 -8.85 6.53 4.56
N MET A 97 -9.57 6.92 3.51
CA MET A 97 -10.31 5.95 2.69
C MET A 97 -9.38 4.99 1.96
N GLN A 98 -8.27 5.46 1.41
CA GLN A 98 -7.27 4.59 0.77
C GLN A 98 -6.66 3.60 1.77
N ALA A 99 -6.30 4.06 2.98
CA ALA A 99 -5.81 3.19 4.06
C ALA A 99 -6.87 2.15 4.47
N GLY A 100 -8.13 2.56 4.61
CA GLY A 100 -9.24 1.66 4.93
C GLY A 100 -9.48 0.60 3.85
N ILE A 101 -9.48 0.99 2.57
CA ILE A 101 -9.61 0.06 1.43
C ILE A 101 -8.42 -0.91 1.40
N ALA A 102 -7.19 -0.42 1.62
CA ALA A 102 -6.00 -1.26 1.68
C ALA A 102 -6.12 -2.35 2.76
N LYS A 103 -6.65 -1.99 3.94
CA LYS A 103 -6.88 -2.92 5.07
C LYS A 103 -7.92 -4.02 4.76
N THR A 104 -8.81 -3.82 3.79
CA THR A 104 -9.71 -4.91 3.35
C THR A 104 -9.06 -5.87 2.36
N GLY A 105 -7.80 -5.62 1.96
CA GLY A 105 -7.13 -6.32 0.86
C GLY A 105 -7.69 -5.98 -0.53
N ALA A 106 -8.53 -4.94 -0.63
CA ALA A 106 -9.04 -4.45 -1.91
C ALA A 106 -8.13 -3.35 -2.47
N ALA A 107 -8.29 -3.05 -3.74
CA ALA A 107 -7.66 -1.91 -4.40
C ALA A 107 -8.65 -0.74 -4.53
N TRP A 108 -8.13 0.47 -4.71
CA TRP A 108 -8.95 1.65 -5.04
C TRP A 108 -8.58 2.20 -6.41
N LEU A 109 -9.57 2.79 -7.10
CA LEU A 109 -9.40 3.51 -8.38
C LEU A 109 -10.30 4.74 -8.45
#